data_AF-A0A7W1ZWD8-F1
#
_entry.id   AF-A0A7W1ZWD8-F1
#
_cell.length_a   1.000
_cell.length_b   1.000
_cell.length_c   1.000
_cell.angle_alpha   90.00
_cell.angle_beta   90.00
_cell.angle_gamma   90.00
#
_symmetry.space_group_name_H-M   'P 1'
#
loop_
_entity.id
_entity.type
_entity.pdbx_description
1 polymer ?
#
loop_
_entity_poly.entity_id
_entity_poly.type
_entity_poly.pdbx_seq_one_letter_code
_entity_poly.pdbx_strand_id
1 'polypeptide(L)'
;MENFDPHAAAEHAHDKHTFDTKAIWRTFWILLVITCMELIVGMFIAPRFGHETKVWFNILYIIFTGAKAFYIIAEFMHLRHEIKNLIMTIAIPALLFVWFIAAFLWDGDSFKNLRNTMDPHKREGQKYVAPANENEKDEHLK
;
A
#
# COMPACT_ATOMS: atom_id res chain seq x y z
N MET A 1 -47.82 37.28 35.98
CA MET A 1 -46.92 36.13 36.13
C MET A 1 -46.91 35.43 34.79
N GLU A 2 -45.76 35.33 34.13
CA GLU A 2 -45.62 34.43 32.98
C GLU A 2 -45.75 33.00 33.47
N ASN A 3 -46.58 32.20 32.79
CA ASN A 3 -46.67 30.78 33.06
C ASN A 3 -45.46 30.12 32.41
N PHE A 4 -44.48 29.72 33.21
CA PHE A 4 -43.36 28.90 32.76
C PHE A 4 -43.90 27.48 32.50
N ASP A 5 -44.29 27.19 31.26
CA ASP A 5 -44.74 25.87 30.83
C ASP A 5 -43.54 24.91 30.74
N PRO A 6 -43.38 23.94 31.67
CA PRO A 6 -42.24 23.02 31.65
C PRO A 6 -42.32 22.03 30.47
N HIS A 7 -43.46 21.95 29.79
CA HIS A 7 -43.69 21.05 28.67
C HIS A 7 -43.10 21.54 27.34
N ALA A 8 -42.82 22.84 27.20
CA ALA A 8 -42.13 23.38 26.02
C ALA A 8 -40.64 22.98 25.95
N ALA A 9 -40.04 22.59 27.09
CA ALA A 9 -38.64 22.17 27.16
C ALA A 9 -38.39 20.70 26.78
N ALA A 10 -39.47 19.91 26.55
CA ALA A 10 -39.37 18.46 26.33
C ALA A 10 -39.20 18.06 24.85
N GLU A 11 -39.26 18.99 23.90
CA GLU A 11 -39.13 18.71 22.46
C GLU A 11 -37.68 18.55 21.96
N HIS A 12 -36.67 18.67 22.83
CA HIS A 12 -35.31 18.22 22.54
C HIS A 12 -35.18 16.69 22.70
N ALA A 13 -36.05 15.96 21.99
CA ALA A 13 -36.12 14.52 21.98
C ALA A 13 -34.92 13.91 21.22
N HIS A 14 -33.81 13.75 21.94
CA HIS A 14 -32.69 12.85 21.63
C HIS A 14 -32.63 12.30 20.19
N ASP A 15 -32.01 13.04 19.28
CA ASP A 15 -31.43 12.48 18.05
C ASP A 15 -30.35 11.48 18.46
N LYS A 16 -30.78 10.25 18.68
CA LYS A 16 -29.94 9.17 19.16
C LYS A 16 -29.10 8.71 17.97
N HIS A 17 -27.92 9.33 17.81
CA HIS A 17 -27.00 9.05 16.73
C HIS A 17 -26.51 7.59 16.79
N THR A 18 -27.29 6.69 16.17
CA THR A 18 -27.01 5.25 16.13
C THR A 18 -25.90 5.02 15.12
N PHE A 19 -24.67 5.06 15.62
CA PHE A 19 -23.47 4.65 14.90
C PHE A 19 -23.70 3.30 14.21
N ASP A 20 -23.54 3.24 12.88
CA ASP A 20 -23.87 2.05 12.09
C ASP A 20 -22.77 0.98 12.17
N THR A 21 -22.67 0.38 13.37
CA THR A 21 -21.80 -0.75 13.67
C THR A 21 -22.05 -1.94 12.73
N LYS A 22 -23.25 -2.05 12.13
CA LYS A 22 -23.60 -3.13 11.21
C LYS A 22 -22.93 -2.96 9.84
N ALA A 23 -22.85 -1.74 9.31
CA ALA A 23 -22.07 -1.43 8.11
C ALA A 23 -20.58 -1.75 8.32
N ILE A 24 -20.02 -1.34 9.46
CA ILE A 24 -18.63 -1.62 9.86
C ILE A 24 -18.35 -3.12 9.91
N TRP A 25 -19.19 -3.91 10.59
CA TRP A 25 -19.01 -5.36 10.70
C TRP A 25 -19.13 -6.07 9.34
N ARG A 26 -20.08 -5.65 8.49
CA ARG A 26 -20.20 -6.17 7.11
C ARG A 26 -18.91 -5.95 6.32
N THR A 27 -18.41 -4.71 6.34
CA THR A 27 -17.22 -4.30 5.59
C THR A 27 -15.96 -4.97 6.12
N PHE A 28 -15.81 -5.07 7.45
CA PHE A 28 -14.74 -5.85 8.09
C PHE A 28 -14.72 -7.30 7.60
N TRP A 29 -15.85 -8.00 7.59
CA TRP A 29 -15.91 -9.39 7.12
C TRP A 29 -15.57 -9.53 5.62
N ILE A 30 -16.07 -8.63 4.77
CA ILE A 30 -15.75 -8.63 3.32
C ILE A 30 -14.25 -8.45 3.11
N LEU A 31 -13.65 -7.44 3.77
CA LEU A 31 -12.22 -7.14 3.70
C LEU A 31 -11.35 -8.27 4.25
N LEU A 32 -11.73 -8.87 5.38
CA LEU A 32 -11.04 -10.00 6.00
C LEU A 32 -11.02 -11.21 5.06
N VAL A 33 -12.17 -11.56 4.49
CA VAL A 33 -12.32 -12.69 3.57
C VAL A 33 -11.50 -12.49 2.30
N ILE A 34 -11.51 -11.29 1.72
CA ILE A 34 -10.63 -10.93 0.58
C ILE A 34 -9.15 -11.01 0.98
N THR A 35 -8.77 -10.46 2.14
CA THR A 35 -7.37 -10.46 2.61
C THR A 35 -6.84 -11.87 2.89
N CYS A 36 -7.68 -12.76 3.44
CA CYS A 36 -7.32 -14.17 3.62
C CYS A 36 -7.12 -14.89 2.29
N MET A 37 -7.99 -14.66 1.29
CA MET A 37 -7.80 -15.20 -0.06
C MET A 37 -6.53 -14.65 -0.73
N GLU A 38 -6.30 -13.33 -0.65
CA GLU A 38 -5.12 -12.64 -1.16
C GLU A 38 -3.81 -13.22 -0.58
N LEU A 39 -3.78 -13.43 0.75
CA LEU A 39 -2.65 -14.08 1.43
C LEU A 39 -2.47 -15.55 1.04
N ILE A 40 -3.55 -16.33 0.91
CA ILE A 40 -3.46 -17.73 0.50
C ILE A 40 -2.90 -17.84 -0.93
N VAL A 41 -3.35 -16.97 -1.84
CA VAL A 41 -2.86 -16.91 -3.21
C VAL A 41 -1.39 -16.46 -3.26
N GLY A 42 -1.04 -15.38 -2.56
CA GLY A 42 0.34 -14.85 -2.52
C GLY A 42 1.33 -15.80 -1.84
N MET A 43 0.94 -16.46 -0.74
CA MET A 43 1.85 -17.27 0.08
C MET A 43 1.95 -18.73 -0.36
N PHE A 44 0.85 -19.35 -0.83
CA PHE A 44 0.86 -20.77 -1.21
C PHE A 44 0.83 -21.00 -2.72
N ILE A 45 0.18 -20.14 -3.50
CA ILE A 45 -0.05 -20.40 -4.93
C ILE A 45 1.04 -19.74 -5.78
N ALA A 46 1.37 -18.46 -5.55
CA ALA A 46 2.41 -17.75 -6.29
C ALA A 46 3.81 -18.42 -6.27
N PRO A 47 4.29 -19.06 -5.18
CA PRO A 47 5.60 -19.73 -5.17
C PRO A 47 5.67 -21.03 -6.01
N ARG A 48 4.52 -21.57 -6.44
CA ARG A 48 4.46 -22.79 -7.26
C ARG A 48 4.56 -22.51 -8.76
N PHE A 49 4.52 -21.25 -9.15
CA PHE A 49 4.62 -20.80 -10.54
C PHE A 49 6.02 -20.30 -10.89
N GLY A 50 6.31 -20.26 -12.20
CA GLY A 50 7.58 -19.77 -12.73
C GLY A 50 7.84 -18.28 -12.44
N HIS A 51 9.09 -17.85 -12.68
CA HIS A 51 9.56 -16.51 -12.34
C HIS A 51 8.69 -15.39 -12.95
N GLU A 52 8.33 -15.51 -14.23
CA GLU A 52 7.53 -14.52 -14.96
C GLU A 52 6.12 -14.34 -14.39
N THR A 53 5.43 -15.44 -14.08
CA THR A 53 4.09 -15.41 -13.50
C THR A 53 4.09 -14.96 -12.04
N LYS A 54 5.17 -15.23 -11.29
CA LYS A 54 5.35 -14.71 -9.92
C LYS A 54 5.38 -13.17 -9.87
N VAL A 55 6.01 -12.52 -10.84
CA VAL A 55 6.02 -11.03 -10.92
C VAL A 55 4.60 -10.49 -11.12
N TRP A 56 3.80 -11.12 -11.99
CA TRP A 56 2.39 -10.77 -12.19
C TRP A 56 1.55 -10.91 -10.92
N PHE A 57 1.69 -12.02 -10.18
CA PHE A 57 1.00 -12.20 -8.90
C PHE A 57 1.42 -11.17 -7.85
N ASN A 58 2.69 -10.78 -7.79
CA ASN A 58 3.16 -9.72 -6.89
C ASN A 58 2.53 -8.35 -7.22
N ILE A 59 2.45 -7.98 -8.50
CA ILE A 59 1.81 -6.73 -8.93
C ILE A 59 0.32 -6.76 -8.58
N LEU A 60 -0.37 -7.87 -8.85
CA LEU A 60 -1.79 -8.04 -8.50
C LEU A 60 -2.02 -7.93 -6.99
N TYR A 61 -1.16 -8.53 -6.18
CA TYR A 61 -1.20 -8.44 -4.71
C TYR A 61 -1.06 -6.99 -4.23
N ILE A 62 -0.11 -6.22 -4.79
CA ILE A 62 0.06 -4.80 -4.45
C ILE A 62 -1.22 -4.00 -4.79
N ILE A 63 -1.85 -4.27 -5.94
CA ILE A 63 -3.09 -3.60 -6.37
C ILE A 63 -4.26 -3.97 -5.44
N PHE A 64 -4.44 -5.26 -5.09
CA PHE A 64 -5.48 -5.69 -4.14
C PHE A 64 -5.26 -5.07 -2.75
N THR A 65 -3.99 -5.01 -2.29
CA THR A 65 -3.61 -4.33 -1.05
C THR A 65 -3.86 -2.82 -1.08
N GLY A 66 -3.70 -2.15 -2.22
CA GLY A 66 -4.10 -0.75 -2.38
C GLY A 66 -5.62 -0.57 -2.41
N ALA A 67 -6.33 -1.42 -3.15
CA ALA A 67 -7.79 -1.37 -3.31
C ALA A 67 -8.51 -1.59 -1.98
N LYS A 68 -8.06 -2.54 -1.14
CA LYS A 68 -8.64 -2.75 0.20
C LYS A 68 -8.41 -1.57 1.13
N ALA A 69 -7.24 -0.92 1.06
CA ALA A 69 -6.97 0.30 1.83
C ALA A 69 -7.87 1.46 1.41
N PHE A 70 -8.09 1.64 0.10
CA PHE A 70 -9.05 2.61 -0.42
C PHE A 70 -10.50 2.26 -0.05
N TYR A 71 -10.89 0.98 -0.04
CA TYR A 71 -12.23 0.54 0.36
C TYR A 71 -12.50 0.73 1.86
N ILE A 72 -11.50 0.49 2.72
CA ILE A 72 -11.52 0.86 4.15
C ILE A 72 -11.75 2.36 4.27
N ILE A 73 -10.88 3.17 3.65
CA ILE A 73 -11.01 4.62 3.62
C ILE A 73 -12.43 5.01 3.18
N ALA A 74 -12.88 4.56 2.01
CA ALA A 74 -14.19 4.90 1.46
C ALA A 74 -15.36 4.54 2.40
N GLU A 75 -15.52 3.29 2.85
CA GLU A 75 -16.69 2.93 3.68
C GLU A 75 -16.65 3.59 5.06
N PHE A 76 -15.49 3.60 5.73
CA PHE A 76 -15.37 4.21 7.07
C PHE A 76 -15.42 5.75 7.04
N MET A 77 -15.16 6.38 5.89
CA MET A 77 -15.17 7.84 5.73
C MET A 77 -16.40 8.39 5.00
N HIS A 78 -17.20 7.55 4.34
CA HIS A 78 -18.46 7.95 3.70
C HIS A 78 -19.65 8.03 4.70
N LEU A 79 -19.38 7.99 6.01
CA LEU A 79 -20.37 8.23 7.08
C LEU A 79 -20.73 9.73 7.15
N ARG A 80 -21.84 10.05 6.48
CA ARG A 80 -21.88 11.09 5.42
C ARG A 80 -21.70 12.57 5.80
N HIS A 81 -21.63 12.98 7.08
CA HIS A 81 -21.42 14.42 7.41
C HIS A 81 -20.67 14.78 8.71
N GLU A 82 -20.99 14.17 9.86
CA GLU A 82 -20.40 14.55 11.16
C GLU A 82 -18.87 14.38 11.23
N ILE A 83 -18.34 13.53 10.35
CA ILE A 83 -17.03 12.90 10.43
C ILE A 83 -15.95 13.74 9.71
N LYS A 84 -16.27 14.98 9.29
CA LYS A 84 -15.33 15.91 8.59
C LYS A 84 -14.13 16.37 9.44
N ASN A 85 -14.10 16.14 10.75
CA ASN A 85 -12.86 16.26 11.53
C ASN A 85 -12.04 14.94 11.49
N LEU A 86 -12.71 13.79 11.61
CA LEU A 86 -12.06 12.48 11.58
C LEU A 86 -11.44 12.18 10.21
N ILE A 87 -12.07 12.64 9.11
CA ILE A 87 -11.52 12.57 7.74
C ILE A 87 -10.11 13.17 7.71
N MET A 88 -9.90 14.32 8.36
CA MET A 88 -8.65 15.06 8.35
C MET A 88 -7.62 14.39 9.27
N THR A 89 -8.03 13.91 10.45
CA THR A 89 -7.13 13.21 11.37
C THR A 89 -6.66 11.86 10.85
N ILE A 90 -7.38 11.23 9.91
CA ILE A 90 -6.95 9.98 9.24
C ILE A 90 -6.21 10.28 7.92
N ALA A 91 -6.70 11.24 7.12
CA ALA A 91 -6.10 11.55 5.83
C ALA A 91 -4.72 12.23 5.94
N ILE A 92 -4.48 13.09 6.94
CA ILE A 92 -3.17 13.75 7.10
C ILE A 92 -2.07 12.71 7.42
N PRO A 93 -2.22 11.80 8.40
CA PRO A 93 -1.25 10.72 8.61
C PRO A 93 -1.09 9.78 7.40
N ALA A 94 -2.20 9.44 6.72
CA ALA A 94 -2.14 8.57 5.54
C ALA A 94 -1.35 9.22 4.38
N LEU A 95 -1.56 10.51 4.12
CA LEU A 95 -0.82 11.28 3.11
C LEU A 95 0.66 11.39 3.47
N LEU A 96 0.99 11.72 4.73
CA LEU A 96 2.37 11.77 5.22
C LEU A 96 3.05 10.41 5.13
N PHE A 97 2.35 9.31 5.41
CA PHE A 97 2.89 7.95 5.31
C PHE A 97 3.23 7.57 3.86
N VAL A 98 2.35 7.88 2.90
CA VAL A 98 2.62 7.66 1.46
C VAL A 98 3.79 8.52 0.97
N TRP A 99 3.81 9.81 1.36
CA TRP A 99 4.92 10.71 1.04
C TRP A 99 6.25 10.24 1.64
N PHE A 100 6.24 9.77 2.88
CA PHE A 100 7.40 9.23 3.59
C PHE A 100 7.96 7.98 2.89
N ILE A 101 7.10 7.05 2.47
CA ILE A 101 7.52 5.88 1.68
C ILE A 101 8.17 6.33 0.36
N ALA A 102 7.57 7.29 -0.36
CA ALA A 102 8.12 7.78 -1.61
C ALA A 102 9.50 8.46 -1.42
N ALA A 103 9.65 9.28 -0.38
CA ALA A 103 10.92 9.93 -0.03
C ALA A 103 12.01 8.90 0.33
N PHE A 104 11.69 7.90 1.15
CA PHE A 104 12.61 6.82 1.52
C PHE A 104 12.99 5.93 0.35
N LEU A 105 12.07 5.70 -0.60
CA LEU A 105 12.37 4.91 -1.80
C LEU A 105 13.33 5.67 -2.74
N TRP A 106 13.14 6.99 -2.87
CA TRP A 106 14.03 7.86 -3.65
C TRP A 106 15.43 7.97 -3.04
N ASP A 107 15.52 8.25 -1.72
CA ASP A 107 16.80 8.35 -1.02
C ASP A 107 17.51 6.99 -0.94
N GLY A 108 16.76 5.90 -0.81
CA GLY A 108 17.27 4.53 -0.90
C GLY A 108 17.87 4.19 -2.26
N ASP A 109 17.26 4.63 -3.37
CA ASP A 109 17.83 4.44 -4.71
C ASP A 109 19.07 5.31 -4.94
N SER A 110 19.05 6.57 -4.49
CA SER A 110 20.20 7.47 -4.46
C SER A 110 21.39 6.85 -3.70
N PHE A 111 21.16 6.38 -2.48
CA PHE A 111 22.15 5.71 -1.64
C PHE A 111 22.73 4.44 -2.29
N LYS A 112 21.87 3.63 -2.93
CA LYS A 112 22.28 2.44 -3.69
C LYS A 112 23.14 2.81 -4.90
N ASN A 113 22.78 3.84 -5.65
CA ASN A 113 23.53 4.33 -6.80
C ASN A 113 24.91 4.86 -6.38
N LEU A 114 24.97 5.74 -5.38
CA LEU A 114 26.21 6.28 -4.83
C LEU A 114 27.15 5.16 -4.37
N ARG A 115 26.64 4.17 -3.61
CA ARG A 115 27.43 2.99 -3.20
C ARG A 115 27.96 2.19 -4.39
N ASN A 116 27.18 2.03 -5.46
CA ASN A 116 27.65 1.31 -6.65
C ASN A 116 28.72 2.07 -7.44
N THR A 117 28.71 3.40 -7.39
CA THR A 117 29.73 4.28 -8.03
C THR A 117 30.99 4.43 -7.20
N MET A 118 30.88 4.42 -5.86
CA MET A 118 31.97 4.72 -4.93
C MET A 118 32.74 3.49 -4.43
N ASP A 119 32.24 2.28 -4.65
CA ASP A 119 32.93 1.02 -4.32
C ASP A 119 34.07 0.72 -5.32
N PRO A 120 35.36 0.81 -4.91
CA PRO A 120 36.48 0.60 -5.82
C PRO A 120 36.54 -0.84 -6.35
N HIS A 121 36.15 -1.84 -5.57
CA HIS A 121 36.27 -3.25 -5.94
C HIS A 121 35.34 -3.63 -7.11
N LYS A 122 34.19 -2.96 -7.24
CA LYS A 122 33.31 -3.12 -8.42
C LYS A 122 33.87 -2.45 -9.67
N ARG A 123 34.56 -1.31 -9.52
CA ARG A 123 35.15 -0.57 -10.64
C ARG A 123 36.33 -1.31 -11.26
N GLU A 124 37.07 -2.06 -10.45
CA GLU A 124 38.16 -2.93 -10.92
C GLU A 124 37.62 -4.16 -11.66
N GLY A 125 36.55 -4.80 -11.15
CA GLY A 125 35.89 -5.92 -11.82
C GLY A 125 35.35 -5.59 -13.22
N GLN A 126 34.88 -4.36 -13.46
CA GLN A 126 34.49 -3.93 -14.82
C GLN A 126 35.68 -3.57 -15.72
N LYS A 127 36.83 -3.19 -15.16
CA LYS A 127 38.07 -2.95 -15.94
C LYS A 127 38.80 -4.24 -16.31
N TYR A 128 38.55 -5.34 -15.62
CA TYR A 128 39.12 -6.67 -15.91
C TYR A 128 38.14 -7.60 -16.63
N VAL A 129 37.22 -7.06 -17.44
CA VAL A 129 36.69 -7.85 -18.57
C VAL A 129 37.77 -7.85 -19.63
N ALA A 130 38.61 -8.88 -19.64
CA ALA A 130 39.65 -9.03 -20.65
C ALA A 130 39.01 -8.94 -22.06
N PRO A 131 39.65 -8.27 -23.03
CA PRO A 131 39.17 -8.32 -24.41
C PRO A 131 39.07 -9.79 -24.81
N ALA A 132 37.95 -10.17 -25.42
CA ALA A 132 37.73 -11.52 -25.90
C ALA A 132 38.94 -11.93 -26.77
N ASN A 133 39.42 -13.15 -26.59
CA ASN A 133 40.60 -13.66 -27.29
C ASN A 133 40.31 -13.78 -28.81
N GLU A 134 40.58 -12.71 -29.55
CA GLU A 134 40.36 -12.60 -31.00
C GLU A 134 41.15 -13.69 -31.78
N ASN A 135 42.15 -14.29 -31.14
CA ASN A 135 43.09 -15.27 -31.70
C ASN A 135 42.55 -16.71 -31.82
N GLU A 136 41.37 -17.06 -31.30
CA GLU A 136 40.85 -18.44 -31.36
C GLU A 136 40.22 -18.80 -32.73
N LYS A 137 40.07 -17.83 -33.64
CA LYS A 137 39.42 -18.04 -34.95
C LYS A 137 40.37 -18.45 -36.08
N ASP A 138 41.68 -18.21 -35.93
CA ASP A 138 42.67 -18.45 -37.00
C ASP A 138 43.26 -19.87 -36.99
N GLU A 139 43.05 -20.64 -35.91
CA GLU A 139 43.57 -22.01 -35.79
C GLU A 139 42.60 -23.07 -36.38
N HIS A 140 41.33 -22.73 -36.54
CA HIS A 140 40.30 -23.62 -37.09
C HIS A 140 40.13 -23.56 -38.62
N LEU A 141 41.02 -22.84 -39.33
CA LEU A 141 40.95 -22.63 -40.79
C LEU A 141 42.30 -22.89 -41.51
N LYS A 142 42.96 -24.01 -41.18
CA LYS A 142 44.13 -24.55 -41.88
C LYS A 142 44.00 -26.06 -42.12
#